data_AF-A0A815Q1X9-F1
#
_entry.id   AF-A0A815Q1X9-F1
#
_cell.length_a   1.000
_cell.length_b   1.000
_cell.length_c   1.000
_cell.angle_alpha   90.00
_cell.angle_beta   90.00
_cell.angle_gamma   90.00
#
_symmetry.space_group_name_H-M   'P 1'
#
loop_
_entity.id
_entity.type
_entity.pdbx_description
1 polymer ?
#
loop_
_entity_poly.entity_id
_entity_poly.type
_entity_poly.pdbx_seq_one_letter_code
_entity_poly.pdbx_strand_id
1 'polypeptide(L)'
;MASTDVRKHGSAFSKSVLRDGCFFGIGNPLLDISAQVDPEIMRNYNLRPAAENDGLTTAYQVNPNLSTGKCAMLLTPNSRAMVTSLGASEEFSVKQLVNSDWAYIEKAQIICSEDYFIGSSPEAFLKVAQYAHSEQKTFCMTLSAKFIAGKRLGGWLLCALQYADFVFGYEEATKVFGRTHLDVEV
;
A
#
# COMPACT_ATOMS: atom_id res chain seq x y z
N MET A 1 19.59 38.11 7.92
CA MET A 1 18.52 37.42 8.67
C MET A 1 18.53 35.98 8.20
N ALA A 2 19.04 35.07 9.04
CA ALA A 2 19.20 33.66 8.72
C ALA A 2 17.88 32.93 9.02
N SER A 3 17.28 32.32 7.99
CA SER A 3 16.10 31.45 8.13
C SER A 3 16.58 29.99 8.14
N THR A 4 16.59 29.47 9.36
CA THR A 4 16.84 28.11 9.87
C THR A 4 16.70 26.94 8.88
N ASP A 5 17.85 26.35 8.59
CA ASP A 5 18.06 24.97 8.13
C ASP A 5 17.63 23.99 9.24
N VAL A 6 16.68 23.10 8.95
CA VAL A 6 16.12 22.11 9.89
C VAL A 6 17.10 20.95 10.16
N ARG A 7 18.28 20.94 9.53
CA ARG A 7 19.33 19.96 9.82
C ARG A 7 20.28 20.46 10.91
N LYS A 8 19.96 20.21 12.18
CA LYS A 8 20.94 20.03 13.28
C LYS A 8 20.22 19.85 14.62
N HIS A 9 19.76 18.64 14.92
CA HIS A 9 19.69 18.15 16.31
C HIS A 9 20.23 16.72 16.30
N GLY A 10 21.54 16.61 16.51
CA GLY A 10 22.17 15.34 16.87
C GLY A 10 21.82 15.02 18.32
N SER A 11 20.93 14.06 18.50
CA SER A 11 20.82 13.28 19.72
C SER A 11 21.19 11.84 19.33
N ALA A 12 22.21 11.29 20.00
CA ALA A 12 22.67 9.94 19.80
C ALA A 12 21.61 8.95 20.33
N PHE A 13 20.57 8.70 19.54
CA PHE A 13 19.79 7.49 19.67
C PHE A 13 20.59 6.34 19.04
N SER A 14 20.80 5.29 19.83
CA SER A 14 21.35 4.01 19.38
C SER A 14 20.69 3.58 18.06
N LYS A 15 21.48 3.07 17.11
CA LYS A 15 21.00 2.45 15.87
C LYS A 15 19.84 1.49 16.21
N SER A 16 18.66 1.85 15.71
CA SER A 16 17.34 1.22 15.81
C SER A 16 17.05 0.32 17.01
N VAL A 17 16.16 0.79 17.90
CA VAL A 17 15.46 -0.06 18.89
C VAL A 17 14.57 -1.12 18.23
N LEU A 18 14.19 -0.91 16.96
CA LEU A 18 13.34 -1.81 16.19
C LEU A 18 14.15 -2.92 15.53
N ARG A 19 13.60 -4.15 15.51
CA ARG A 19 14.21 -5.29 14.81
C ARG A 19 14.01 -5.14 13.30
N ASP A 20 15.04 -5.42 12.52
CA ASP A 20 14.94 -5.45 11.05
C ASP A 20 13.78 -6.35 10.59
N GLY A 21 12.94 -5.83 9.70
CA GLY A 21 11.77 -6.54 9.17
C GLY A 21 10.64 -6.73 10.19
N CYS A 22 10.58 -5.94 11.27
CA CYS A 22 9.43 -5.95 12.19
C CYS A 22 8.15 -5.37 11.55
N PHE A 23 8.28 -4.62 10.45
CA PHE A 23 7.19 -4.05 9.68
C PHE A 23 7.23 -4.60 8.25
N PHE A 24 6.08 -5.07 7.76
CA PHE A 24 5.92 -5.54 6.39
C PHE A 24 4.74 -4.85 5.72
N GLY A 25 5.01 -4.24 4.56
CA GLY A 25 3.98 -3.67 3.70
C GLY A 25 3.77 -4.55 2.48
N ILE A 26 2.52 -4.80 2.11
CA ILE A 26 2.15 -5.48 0.87
C ILE A 26 1.10 -4.66 0.12
N GLY A 27 1.22 -4.58 -1.20
CA GLY A 27 0.33 -3.77 -2.01
C GLY A 27 0.74 -3.74 -3.47
N ASN A 28 0.14 -2.81 -4.20
CA ASN A 28 0.48 -2.54 -5.60
C ASN A 28 1.67 -1.58 -5.65
N PRO A 29 2.89 -2.00 -6.00
CA PRO A 29 3.98 -1.07 -6.23
C PRO A 29 3.69 -0.26 -7.50
N LEU A 30 3.22 0.96 -7.31
CA LEU A 30 2.91 1.89 -8.39
C LEU A 30 3.98 2.97 -8.47
N LEU A 31 4.25 3.42 -9.69
CA LEU A 31 5.02 4.64 -9.90
C LEU A 31 4.09 5.85 -9.88
N ASP A 32 4.29 6.74 -8.92
CA ASP A 32 3.61 8.04 -8.90
C ASP A 32 4.26 9.00 -9.91
N ILE A 33 3.45 9.48 -10.85
CA ILE A 33 3.79 10.54 -11.80
C ILE A 33 3.04 11.79 -11.32
N SER A 34 3.77 12.71 -10.69
CA SER A 34 3.27 14.04 -10.36
C SER A 34 3.94 15.08 -11.25
N ALA A 35 3.14 15.86 -11.98
CA ALA A 35 3.65 16.91 -12.86
C ALA A 35 2.66 18.08 -12.96
N GLN A 36 3.16 19.31 -12.96
CA GLN A 36 2.53 20.40 -13.71
C GLN A 36 3.01 20.26 -15.16
N VAL A 37 2.10 20.04 -16.12
CA VAL A 37 2.44 19.28 -17.34
C VAL A 37 2.81 20.16 -18.55
N ASP A 38 3.92 19.81 -19.22
CA ASP A 38 4.24 19.99 -20.66
C ASP A 38 4.76 18.60 -21.20
N PRO A 39 4.46 18.15 -22.45
CA PRO A 39 4.39 16.73 -22.85
C PRO A 39 5.62 15.77 -22.85
N GLU A 40 6.83 16.14 -22.43
CA GLU A 40 8.05 15.33 -22.70
C GLU A 40 8.53 14.37 -21.58
N ILE A 41 7.83 14.28 -20.44
CA ILE A 41 8.35 13.72 -19.18
C ILE A 41 7.91 12.26 -18.94
N MET A 42 8.49 11.27 -19.64
CA MET A 42 7.99 9.86 -19.57
C MET A 42 9.04 8.75 -19.36
N ARG A 43 10.36 9.01 -19.18
CA ARG A 43 11.38 7.96 -19.40
C ARG A 43 12.24 7.40 -18.23
N ASN A 44 12.22 7.90 -16.97
CA ASN A 44 13.39 7.66 -16.05
C ASN A 44 13.18 7.21 -14.56
N TYR A 45 12.08 6.61 -14.12
CA TYR A 45 11.71 6.68 -12.68
C TYR A 45 11.97 5.47 -11.72
N ASN A 46 12.82 4.50 -12.07
CA ASN A 46 13.50 3.52 -11.18
C ASN A 46 12.98 3.28 -9.72
N LEU A 47 11.88 2.53 -9.54
CA LEU A 47 11.26 2.26 -8.21
C LEU A 47 12.16 1.57 -7.18
N ARG A 48 12.94 0.57 -7.59
CA ARG A 48 13.80 -0.21 -6.68
C ARG A 48 14.91 0.67 -6.09
N PRO A 49 15.70 1.40 -6.89
CA PRO A 49 16.67 2.36 -6.35
C PRO A 49 16.06 3.43 -5.43
N ALA A 50 14.87 3.94 -5.75
CA ALA A 50 14.20 4.92 -4.88
C ALA A 50 13.89 4.33 -3.50
N ALA A 51 13.26 3.14 -3.47
CA ALA A 51 12.94 2.45 -2.23
C ALA A 51 14.20 2.06 -1.43
N GLU A 52 15.24 1.59 -2.10
CA GLU A 52 16.53 1.24 -1.46
C GLU A 52 17.22 2.47 -0.86
N ASN A 53 17.17 3.62 -1.54
CA ASN A 53 17.68 4.90 -1.02
C ASN A 53 16.93 5.36 0.24
N ASP A 54 15.64 5.03 0.34
CA ASP A 54 14.81 5.29 1.53
C ASP A 54 14.98 4.20 2.61
N GLY A 55 15.86 3.22 2.40
CA GLY A 55 16.17 2.16 3.36
C GLY A 55 15.18 0.99 3.38
N LEU A 56 14.32 0.86 2.36
CA LEU A 56 13.36 -0.24 2.25
C LEU A 56 14.00 -1.49 1.66
N THR A 57 13.70 -2.64 2.27
CA THR A 57 13.91 -3.94 1.63
C THR A 57 12.72 -4.25 0.71
N THR A 58 12.98 -4.49 -0.57
CA THR A 58 11.92 -4.69 -1.57
C THR A 58 11.94 -6.11 -2.17
N ALA A 59 10.77 -6.77 -2.10
CA ALA A 59 10.51 -8.09 -2.66
C ALA A 59 9.45 -7.98 -3.78
N TYR A 60 9.84 -7.40 -4.91
CA TYR A 60 8.94 -7.22 -6.06
C TYR A 60 8.81 -8.49 -6.89
N GLN A 61 7.57 -8.88 -7.22
CA GLN A 61 7.31 -9.85 -8.28
C GLN A 61 7.55 -9.18 -9.65
N VAL A 62 8.46 -9.76 -10.45
CA VAL A 62 8.85 -9.20 -11.75
C VAL A 62 8.22 -10.02 -12.87
N ASN A 63 7.34 -9.39 -13.65
CA ASN A 63 6.84 -9.95 -14.89
C ASN A 63 7.57 -9.28 -16.07
N PRO A 64 8.41 -10.01 -16.85
CA PRO A 64 9.18 -9.42 -17.94
C PRO A 64 8.34 -8.96 -19.13
N ASN A 65 7.07 -9.40 -19.20
CA ASN A 65 6.17 -9.10 -20.31
C ASN A 65 5.25 -7.90 -20.05
N LEU A 66 5.22 -7.38 -18.82
CA LEU A 66 4.35 -6.27 -18.43
C LEU A 66 5.16 -5.08 -17.94
N SER A 67 4.71 -3.88 -18.32
CA SER A 67 5.28 -2.65 -17.77
C SER A 67 4.84 -2.44 -16.33
N THR A 68 5.71 -1.84 -15.52
CA THR A 68 5.37 -1.35 -14.18
C THR A 68 4.12 -0.46 -14.20
N GLY A 69 3.28 -0.62 -13.17
CA GLY A 69 2.10 0.22 -12.97
C GLY A 69 2.46 1.69 -12.76
N LYS A 70 1.55 2.57 -13.16
CA LYS A 70 1.70 4.03 -13.11
C LYS A 70 0.45 4.66 -12.54
N CYS A 71 0.61 5.65 -11.67
CA CYS A 71 -0.44 6.53 -11.23
C CYS A 71 -0.15 7.96 -11.73
N ALA A 72 -1.03 8.52 -12.53
CA ALA A 72 -0.97 9.93 -12.90
C ALA A 72 -1.73 10.76 -11.87
N MET A 73 -1.06 11.72 -11.25
CA MET A 73 -1.69 12.67 -10.33
C MET A 73 -1.85 14.04 -11.01
N LEU A 74 -3.10 14.40 -11.29
CA LEU A 74 -3.47 15.70 -11.84
C LEU A 74 -3.73 16.66 -10.69
N LEU A 75 -2.92 17.70 -10.60
CA LEU A 75 -2.99 18.70 -9.53
C LEU A 75 -3.69 19.96 -10.03
N THR A 76 -4.68 20.43 -9.26
CA THR A 76 -5.20 21.80 -9.33
C THR A 76 -4.84 22.52 -8.03
N PRO A 77 -5.00 23.86 -7.92
CA PRO A 77 -4.68 24.57 -6.69
C PRO A 77 -5.38 24.02 -5.43
N ASN A 78 -6.57 23.45 -5.59
CA ASN A 78 -7.42 23.02 -4.47
C ASN A 78 -7.80 21.53 -4.51
N SER A 79 -7.37 20.78 -5.52
CA SER A 79 -7.75 19.37 -5.66
C SER A 79 -6.68 18.55 -6.35
N ARG A 80 -6.74 17.22 -6.13
CA ARG A 80 -5.97 16.25 -6.88
C ARG A 80 -6.90 15.17 -7.43
N ALA A 81 -6.61 14.71 -8.64
CA ALA A 81 -7.21 13.51 -9.21
C ALA A 81 -6.11 12.49 -9.50
N MET A 82 -6.37 11.22 -9.21
CA MET A 82 -5.43 10.12 -9.41
C MET A 82 -6.00 9.16 -10.44
N VAL A 83 -5.21 8.82 -11.46
CA VAL A 83 -5.58 7.87 -12.51
C VAL A 83 -4.53 6.79 -12.59
N THR A 84 -4.91 5.56 -12.24
CA THR A 84 -3.98 4.44 -12.13
C THR A 84 -4.14 3.46 -13.27
N SER A 85 -3.02 3.08 -13.88
CA SER A 85 -2.86 1.88 -14.69
C SER A 85 -1.98 0.91 -13.90
N LEU A 86 -2.52 -0.22 -13.46
CA LEU A 86 -1.84 -1.09 -12.50
C LEU A 86 -0.65 -1.85 -13.13
N GLY A 87 -0.66 -2.07 -14.45
CA GLY A 87 0.43 -2.73 -15.18
C GLY A 87 0.74 -4.10 -14.58
N ALA A 88 2.02 -4.39 -14.36
CA ALA A 88 2.46 -5.65 -13.76
C ALA A 88 1.83 -5.96 -12.37
N SER A 89 1.31 -4.97 -11.65
CA SER A 89 0.68 -5.20 -10.34
C SER A 89 -0.65 -5.94 -10.44
N GLU A 90 -1.35 -5.88 -11.58
CA GLU A 90 -2.58 -6.66 -11.82
C GLU A 90 -2.36 -8.17 -11.76
N GLU A 91 -1.15 -8.63 -12.08
CA GLU A 91 -0.79 -10.05 -12.16
C GLU A 91 -0.09 -10.57 -10.89
N PHE A 92 -0.26 -9.88 -9.76
CA PHE A 92 0.38 -10.31 -8.52
C PHE A 92 -0.10 -11.72 -8.13
N SER A 93 0.85 -12.64 -7.99
CA SER A 93 0.56 -14.04 -7.69
C SER A 93 0.76 -14.36 -6.22
N VAL A 94 -0.31 -14.81 -5.56
CA VAL A 94 -0.21 -15.38 -4.20
C VAL A 94 0.75 -16.57 -4.13
N LYS A 95 0.89 -17.35 -5.21
CA LYS A 95 1.79 -18.50 -5.26
C LYS A 95 3.25 -18.08 -5.11
N GLN A 96 3.65 -17.02 -5.82
CA GLN A 96 5.01 -16.51 -5.72
C GLN A 96 5.28 -15.91 -4.33
N LEU A 97 4.32 -15.18 -3.77
CA LEU A 97 4.41 -14.67 -2.40
C LEU A 97 4.71 -15.80 -1.39
N VAL A 98 3.97 -16.90 -1.47
CA VAL A 98 4.13 -18.06 -0.58
C VAL A 98 5.46 -18.77 -0.79
N ASN A 99 5.90 -18.92 -2.04
CA ASN A 99 7.08 -19.73 -2.35
C ASN A 99 8.41 -18.99 -2.14
N SER A 100 8.42 -17.66 -2.22
CA SER A 100 9.66 -16.89 -2.30
C SER A 100 9.79 -15.84 -1.20
N ASP A 101 8.70 -15.18 -0.84
CA ASP A 101 8.76 -13.95 -0.03
C ASP A 101 8.09 -14.12 1.35
N TRP A 102 7.52 -15.30 1.64
CA TRP A 102 6.78 -15.56 2.87
C TRP A 102 7.60 -15.34 4.14
N ALA A 103 8.91 -15.60 4.10
CA ALA A 103 9.82 -15.38 5.22
C ALA A 103 9.83 -13.93 5.73
N TYR A 104 9.55 -12.94 4.86
CA TYR A 104 9.41 -11.55 5.28
C TYR A 104 8.16 -11.32 6.13
N ILE A 105 7.06 -11.99 5.79
CA ILE A 105 5.79 -11.95 6.54
C ILE A 105 5.94 -12.66 7.90
N GLU A 106 6.64 -13.80 7.93
CA GLU A 106 6.90 -14.53 9.18
C GLU A 106 7.71 -13.70 10.18
N LYS A 107 8.71 -12.95 9.67
CA LYS A 107 9.58 -12.09 10.48
C LYS A 107 8.85 -10.86 11.06
N ALA A 108 7.83 -10.38 10.36
CA ALA A 108 7.08 -9.19 10.74
C ALA A 108 6.30 -9.35 12.05
N GLN A 109 6.08 -8.23 12.74
CA GLN A 109 5.18 -8.12 13.88
C GLN A 109 3.98 -7.24 13.54
N ILE A 110 4.19 -6.26 12.66
CA ILE A 110 3.15 -5.40 12.11
C ILE A 110 3.12 -5.62 10.60
N ILE A 111 1.94 -5.90 10.08
CA ILE A 111 1.70 -6.08 8.66
C ILE A 111 0.66 -5.07 8.20
N CYS A 112 0.97 -4.30 7.17
CA CYS A 112 0.07 -3.32 6.57
C CYS A 112 -0.25 -3.68 5.12
N SER A 113 -1.51 -3.56 4.73
CA SER A 113 -1.93 -3.70 3.33
C SER A 113 -2.98 -2.66 2.97
N GLU A 114 -2.85 -2.04 1.80
CA GLU A 114 -3.88 -1.13 1.29
C GLU A 114 -5.01 -1.89 0.60
N ASP A 115 -6.25 -1.45 0.77
CA ASP A 115 -7.44 -2.06 0.16
C ASP A 115 -7.44 -2.03 -1.37
N TYR A 116 -6.68 -1.14 -2.01
CA TYR A 116 -6.44 -1.19 -3.46
C TYR A 116 -5.85 -2.55 -3.92
N PHE A 117 -5.08 -3.22 -3.06
CA PHE A 117 -4.44 -4.50 -3.38
C PHE A 117 -5.45 -5.64 -3.53
N ILE A 118 -6.66 -5.51 -2.95
CA ILE A 118 -7.77 -6.46 -3.16
C ILE A 118 -8.16 -6.53 -4.63
N GLY A 119 -8.01 -5.43 -5.39
CA GLY A 119 -8.29 -5.42 -6.83
C GLY A 119 -7.31 -6.25 -7.65
N SER A 120 -6.09 -6.47 -7.15
CA SER A 120 -5.04 -7.20 -7.86
C SER A 120 -4.89 -8.64 -7.37
N SER A 121 -4.95 -8.85 -6.04
CA SER A 121 -4.73 -10.17 -5.44
C SER A 121 -5.54 -10.34 -4.15
N PRO A 122 -6.86 -10.52 -4.26
CA PRO A 122 -7.72 -10.67 -3.09
C PRO A 122 -7.32 -11.90 -2.24
N GLU A 123 -6.84 -12.98 -2.88
CA GLU A 123 -6.37 -14.18 -2.19
C GLU A 123 -5.11 -13.91 -1.37
N ALA A 124 -4.15 -13.15 -1.91
CA ALA A 124 -2.95 -12.78 -1.17
C ALA A 124 -3.29 -11.88 0.02
N PHE A 125 -4.17 -10.89 -0.19
CA PHE A 125 -4.64 -9.99 0.86
C PHE A 125 -5.25 -10.78 2.02
N LEU A 126 -6.22 -11.65 1.73
CA LEU A 126 -6.92 -12.43 2.75
C LEU A 126 -5.98 -13.42 3.45
N LYS A 127 -5.09 -14.09 2.69
CA LYS A 127 -4.13 -15.05 3.25
C LYS A 127 -3.19 -14.39 4.26
N VAL A 128 -2.70 -13.19 3.96
CA VAL A 128 -1.82 -12.43 4.86
C VAL A 128 -2.57 -11.99 6.11
N ALA A 129 -3.81 -11.50 5.95
CA ALA A 129 -4.67 -11.10 7.08
C ALA A 129 -4.93 -12.29 8.04
N GLN A 130 -5.28 -13.45 7.48
CA GLN A 130 -5.50 -14.68 8.24
C GLN A 130 -4.25 -15.16 8.98
N TYR A 131 -3.09 -15.11 8.32
CA TYR A 131 -1.82 -15.50 8.94
C TYR A 131 -1.42 -14.54 10.06
N ALA A 132 -1.61 -13.23 9.87
CA ALA A 132 -1.36 -12.25 10.92
C ALA A 132 -2.18 -12.57 12.19
N HIS A 133 -3.47 -12.85 12.01
CA HIS A 133 -4.35 -13.25 13.10
C HIS A 133 -3.90 -14.56 13.78
N SER A 134 -3.59 -15.61 13.02
CA SER A 134 -3.19 -16.91 13.61
C SER A 134 -1.89 -16.84 14.41
N GLU A 135 -0.98 -15.96 14.00
CA GLU A 135 0.33 -15.77 14.63
C GLU A 135 0.37 -14.60 15.62
N GLN A 136 -0.79 -14.03 15.99
CA GLN A 136 -0.91 -12.92 16.93
C GLN A 136 -0.06 -11.70 16.53
N LYS A 137 0.05 -11.44 15.22
CA LYS A 137 0.68 -10.26 14.64
C LYS A 137 -0.37 -9.17 14.45
N THR A 138 0.05 -7.92 14.50
CA THR A 138 -0.83 -6.78 14.21
C THR A 138 -1.08 -6.69 12.71
N PHE A 139 -2.34 -6.78 12.29
CA PHE A 139 -2.76 -6.52 10.92
C PHE A 139 -3.46 -5.16 10.81
N CYS A 140 -2.91 -4.33 9.94
CA CYS A 140 -3.41 -3.02 9.61
C CYS A 140 -3.88 -3.01 8.16
N MET A 141 -5.04 -2.41 7.91
CA MET A 141 -5.52 -2.21 6.55
C MET A 141 -6.11 -0.83 6.33
N THR A 142 -6.26 -0.43 5.08
CA THR A 142 -6.92 0.82 4.72
C THR A 142 -8.36 0.62 4.25
N LEU A 143 -9.11 1.71 4.29
CA LEU A 143 -10.39 1.90 3.61
C LEU A 143 -10.25 3.20 2.78
N SER A 144 -9.55 3.10 1.66
CA SER A 144 -9.13 4.24 0.82
C SER A 144 -9.78 4.21 -0.57
N ALA A 145 -10.19 3.04 -1.04
CA ALA A 145 -10.76 2.87 -2.36
C ALA A 145 -12.29 2.85 -2.28
N LYS A 146 -12.98 3.97 -2.61
CA LYS A 146 -14.46 4.03 -2.61
C LYS A 146 -15.09 2.88 -3.41
N PHE A 147 -14.44 2.45 -4.50
CA PHE A 147 -14.91 1.36 -5.33
C PHE A 147 -14.74 -0.03 -4.70
N ILE A 148 -13.76 -0.21 -3.79
CA ILE A 148 -13.57 -1.43 -2.99
C ILE A 148 -14.52 -1.44 -1.79
N ALA A 149 -14.67 -0.29 -1.13
CA ALA A 149 -15.63 -0.05 -0.05
C ALA A 149 -17.09 -0.21 -0.47
N GLY A 150 -17.35 -0.27 -1.78
CA GLY A 150 -18.66 -0.52 -2.39
C GLY A 150 -18.87 -1.98 -2.82
N LYS A 151 -20.03 -2.27 -3.40
CA LYS A 151 -20.56 -3.63 -3.59
C LYS A 151 -19.70 -4.61 -4.43
N ARG A 152 -18.82 -4.16 -5.34
CA ARG A 152 -18.18 -5.05 -6.34
C ARG A 152 -17.08 -5.96 -5.77
N LEU A 153 -16.30 -5.46 -4.82
CA LEU A 153 -15.22 -6.21 -4.16
C LEU A 153 -15.39 -6.25 -2.63
N GLY A 154 -16.49 -5.68 -2.12
CA GLY A 154 -16.78 -5.59 -0.69
C GLY A 154 -16.79 -6.95 0.03
N GLY A 155 -17.07 -8.07 -0.64
CA GLY A 155 -17.00 -9.40 -0.01
C GLY A 155 -15.59 -9.73 0.52
N TRP A 156 -14.56 -9.48 -0.28
CA TRP A 156 -13.17 -9.70 0.13
C TRP A 156 -12.74 -8.73 1.23
N LEU A 157 -13.17 -7.46 1.13
CA LEU A 157 -12.97 -6.46 2.16
C LEU A 157 -13.57 -6.90 3.49
N LEU A 158 -14.82 -7.34 3.51
CA LEU A 158 -15.52 -7.83 4.70
C LEU A 158 -14.87 -9.08 5.29
N CYS A 159 -14.40 -10.01 4.46
CA CYS A 159 -13.65 -11.17 4.94
C CYS A 159 -12.36 -10.74 5.64
N ALA A 160 -11.62 -9.79 5.07
CA ALA A 160 -10.35 -9.37 5.65
C ALA A 160 -10.51 -8.46 6.88
N LEU A 161 -11.59 -7.66 6.94
CA LEU A 161 -11.92 -6.81 8.10
C LEU A 161 -12.09 -7.61 9.39
N GLN A 162 -12.47 -8.88 9.32
CA GLN A 162 -12.57 -9.76 10.50
C GLN A 162 -11.22 -10.02 11.19
N TYR A 163 -10.12 -9.80 10.48
CA TYR A 163 -8.76 -10.05 10.96
C TYR A 163 -7.97 -8.76 11.20
N ALA A 164 -8.56 -7.59 10.94
CA ALA A 164 -7.88 -6.30 11.10
C ALA A 164 -7.93 -5.81 12.54
N ASP A 165 -6.76 -5.48 13.09
CA ASP A 165 -6.65 -4.80 14.39
C ASP A 165 -6.86 -3.29 14.23
N PHE A 166 -6.36 -2.72 13.13
CA PHE A 166 -6.49 -1.31 12.81
C PHE A 166 -6.95 -1.09 11.38
N VAL A 167 -7.97 -0.25 11.21
CA VAL A 167 -8.50 0.16 9.91
C VAL A 167 -8.33 1.67 9.76
N PHE A 168 -7.59 2.09 8.74
CA PHE A 168 -7.34 3.49 8.44
C PHE A 168 -8.19 3.92 7.24
N GLY A 169 -9.10 4.87 7.43
CA GLY A 169 -9.96 5.37 6.35
C GLY A 169 -10.00 6.89 6.31
N TYR A 170 -10.41 7.42 5.17
CA TYR A 170 -10.80 8.82 5.06
C TYR A 170 -12.32 8.92 4.93
N GLU A 171 -12.84 10.10 5.28
CA GLU A 171 -14.27 10.37 5.48
C GLU A 171 -15.18 9.73 4.41
N GLU A 172 -14.89 10.00 3.14
CA GLU A 172 -15.78 9.58 2.06
C GLU A 172 -15.81 8.07 1.83
N ALA A 173 -14.68 7.38 1.94
CA ALA A 173 -14.66 5.92 1.80
C ALA A 173 -15.36 5.25 2.99
N THR A 174 -15.20 5.81 4.19
CA THR A 174 -15.94 5.37 5.39
C THR A 174 -17.45 5.56 5.22
N LYS A 175 -17.91 6.71 4.70
CA LYS A 175 -19.34 6.94 4.39
C LYS A 175 -19.87 5.96 3.35
N VAL A 176 -19.09 5.62 2.33
CA VAL A 176 -19.49 4.62 1.33
C VAL A 176 -19.61 3.23 1.97
N PHE A 177 -18.65 2.85 2.80
CA PHE A 177 -18.69 1.58 3.53
C PHE A 177 -19.89 1.48 4.46
N GLY A 178 -20.12 2.50 5.31
CA GLY A 178 -21.23 2.54 6.26
C GLY A 178 -22.60 2.40 5.58
N ARG A 179 -22.81 3.13 4.49
CA ARG A 179 -24.05 3.02 3.68
C ARG A 179 -24.20 1.68 2.98
N THR A 180 -23.09 1.04 2.58
CA THR A 180 -23.14 -0.17 1.76
C THR A 180 -23.26 -1.44 2.60
N HIS A 181 -22.64 -1.47 3.78
CA HIS A 181 -22.41 -2.70 4.54
C HIS A 181 -23.00 -2.67 5.95
N LEU A 182 -23.34 -1.49 6.48
CA LEU A 182 -23.86 -1.33 7.85
C LEU A 182 -25.26 -0.68 7.89
N ASP A 183 -25.84 -0.33 6.74
CA ASP A 183 -27.11 0.40 6.61
C ASP A 183 -27.17 1.68 7.48
N VAL A 184 -26.02 2.36 7.64
CA VAL A 184 -25.94 3.63 8.38
C VAL A 184 -26.00 4.79 7.40
N GLU A 185 -26.93 5.71 7.63
CA GLU A 185 -26.92 7.03 6.97
C GLU A 185 -25.89 7.93 7.67
N VAL A 186 -24.84 8.30 6.94
CA VAL A 186 -23.71 9.14 7.40
C VAL A 186 -23.50 10.30 6.44
#